data_AF-A0A5J5GGC6-F1
#
_entry.id   AF-A0A5J5GGC6-F1
#
_cell.length_a   1.000
_cell.length_b   1.000
_cell.length_c   1.000
_cell.angle_alpha   90.00
_cell.angle_beta   90.00
_cell.angle_gamma   90.00
#
_symmetry.space_group_name_H-M   'P 1'
#
loop_
_entity.id
_entity.type
_entity.pdbx_description
1 polymer ?
#
loop_
_entity_poly.entity_id
_entity_poly.type
_entity_poly.pdbx_seq_one_letter_code
_entity_poly.pdbx_strand_id
1 'polypeptide(L)'
;MAERLLKCPICEQHGHKADMIRDDKRYYHKEYCHGKYLKEKEETKIEVEQWDALYQYIIKLHDIIILPKGNINRLKDLRAGYLVKEGKKVRQWRSGPDYSLMLDAYLLAEDSIKWCIVNKLDGSKDTKAINYGISIMIDKLNEANDRRIRKKEREIQTLKSTTQDQTISTRGDNSLKNKNKNKNRDELDISAFL
;
A
#
# COMPACT_ATOMS: atom_id res chain seq x y z
N MET A 1 -40.69 23.07 -24.64
CA MET A 1 -39.61 22.21 -25.18
C MET A 1 -39.33 21.16 -24.11
N ALA A 2 -39.42 19.86 -24.43
CA ALA A 2 -39.13 18.83 -23.43
C ALA A 2 -37.65 18.91 -23.03
N GLU A 3 -37.37 19.03 -21.73
CA GLU A 3 -36.00 19.00 -21.24
C GLU A 3 -35.35 17.65 -21.53
N ARG A 4 -34.17 17.68 -22.16
CA ARG A 4 -33.42 16.48 -22.48
C ARG A 4 -32.72 15.97 -21.22
N LEU A 5 -33.10 14.77 -20.77
CA LEU A 5 -32.44 14.09 -19.66
C LEU A 5 -31.02 13.66 -20.06
N LEU A 6 -30.09 13.73 -19.11
CA LEU A 6 -28.66 13.42 -19.31
C LEU A 6 -28.32 12.10 -18.61
N LYS A 7 -27.54 11.23 -19.27
CA LYS A 7 -27.14 9.93 -18.71
C LYS A 7 -25.94 10.09 -17.77
N CYS A 8 -26.06 9.57 -16.54
CA CYS A 8 -24.95 9.44 -15.60
C CYS A 8 -24.09 8.21 -15.95
N PRO A 9 -22.76 8.31 -16.05
CA PRO A 9 -21.91 7.17 -16.39
C PRO A 9 -21.66 6.19 -15.24
N ILE A 10 -22.05 6.52 -14.00
CA ILE A 10 -21.82 5.66 -12.82
C ILE A 10 -23.01 4.76 -12.54
N CYS A 11 -24.22 5.34 -12.47
CA CYS A 11 -25.44 4.59 -12.19
C CYS A 11 -26.24 4.26 -13.46
N GLU A 12 -25.78 4.74 -14.62
CA GLU A 12 -26.43 4.57 -15.94
C GLU A 12 -27.85 5.15 -16.06
N GLN A 13 -28.37 5.75 -14.99
CA GLN A 13 -29.68 6.42 -14.96
C GLN A 13 -29.62 7.81 -15.59
N HIS A 14 -30.77 8.26 -16.06
CA HIS A 14 -30.95 9.59 -16.64
C HIS A 14 -31.46 10.56 -15.57
N GLY A 15 -30.88 11.76 -15.53
CA GLY A 15 -31.25 12.83 -14.60
C GLY A 15 -31.50 14.15 -15.30
N HIS A 16 -32.19 15.06 -14.60
CA HIS A 16 -32.33 16.44 -15.05
C HIS A 16 -30.99 17.18 -14.88
N LYS A 17 -30.73 18.13 -15.77
CA LYS A 17 -29.49 18.92 -15.76
C LYS A 17 -29.28 19.68 -14.43
N ALA A 18 -30.36 20.08 -13.76
CA ALA A 18 -30.31 20.78 -12.47
C ALA A 18 -29.67 19.92 -11.35
N ASP A 19 -29.89 18.61 -11.38
CA ASP A 19 -29.43 17.66 -10.35
C ASP A 19 -28.08 17.01 -10.69
N MET A 20 -27.44 17.48 -11.78
CA MET A 20 -26.21 16.91 -12.30
C MET A 20 -25.06 17.92 -12.35
N ILE A 21 -23.90 17.49 -11.86
CA ILE A 21 -22.64 18.21 -11.96
C ILE A 21 -21.91 17.77 -13.22
N ARG A 22 -21.33 18.74 -13.95
CA ARG A 22 -20.49 18.49 -15.11
C ARG A 22 -19.02 18.44 -14.69
N ASP A 23 -18.36 17.32 -14.94
CA ASP A 23 -16.90 17.14 -14.75
C ASP A 23 -16.32 16.37 -15.95
N ASP A 24 -15.14 16.76 -16.44
CA ASP A 24 -14.44 16.17 -17.60
C ASP A 24 -15.36 15.79 -18.79
N LYS A 25 -16.25 16.71 -19.17
CA LYS A 25 -17.24 16.58 -20.28
C LYS A 25 -18.37 15.56 -20.04
N ARG A 26 -18.48 14.96 -18.85
CA ARG A 26 -19.56 14.04 -18.46
C ARG A 26 -20.44 14.67 -17.37
N TYR A 27 -21.66 14.16 -17.21
CA TYR A 27 -22.61 14.61 -16.19
C TYR A 27 -22.81 13.53 -15.15
N TYR A 28 -22.80 13.91 -13.88
CA TYR A 28 -22.91 13.02 -12.74
C TYR A 28 -23.97 13.53 -11.77
N HIS A 29 -24.77 12.65 -11.17
CA HIS A 29 -25.69 13.05 -10.10
C HIS A 29 -24.91 13.66 -8.91
N LYS A 30 -25.37 14.82 -8.45
CA LYS A 30 -24.71 15.64 -7.43
C LYS A 30 -24.55 14.93 -6.09
N GLU A 31 -25.55 14.14 -5.69
CA GLU A 31 -25.64 13.59 -4.33
C GLU A 31 -24.67 12.43 -4.07
N TYR A 32 -24.55 11.48 -5.00
CA TYR A 32 -23.80 10.23 -4.77
C TYR A 32 -22.79 9.92 -5.87
N CYS A 33 -23.15 10.15 -7.13
CA CYS A 33 -22.33 9.73 -8.26
C CYS A 33 -21.05 10.58 -8.37
N HIS A 34 -21.15 11.90 -8.21
CA HIS A 34 -19.98 12.77 -8.31
C HIS A 34 -18.89 12.42 -7.28
N GLY A 35 -19.27 12.19 -6.01
CA GLY A 35 -18.33 11.78 -4.96
C GLY A 35 -17.69 10.42 -5.23
N LYS A 36 -18.44 9.45 -5.78
CA LYS A 36 -17.89 8.15 -6.17
C LYS A 36 -16.89 8.28 -7.33
N TYR A 37 -17.17 9.11 -8.33
CA TYR A 37 -16.25 9.38 -9.44
C TYR A 37 -14.95 10.01 -8.95
N LEU A 38 -15.02 11.01 -8.06
CA LEU A 38 -13.82 11.65 -7.51
C LEU A 38 -12.94 10.65 -6.76
N LYS A 39 -13.54 9.77 -5.94
CA LYS A 39 -12.81 8.68 -5.27
C LYS A 39 -12.16 7.72 -6.26
N GLU A 40 -12.91 7.25 -7.26
CA GLU A 40 -12.36 6.35 -8.29
C GLU A 40 -11.23 7.03 -9.10
N LYS A 41 -11.31 8.34 -9.34
CA LYS A 41 -10.28 9.14 -10.01
C LYS A 41 -9.02 9.23 -9.18
N GLU A 42 -9.14 9.51 -7.88
CA GLU A 42 -8.00 9.53 -6.94
C GLU A 42 -7.35 8.15 -6.80
N GLU A 43 -8.13 7.11 -6.59
CA GLU A 43 -7.62 5.73 -6.52
C GLU A 43 -6.87 5.34 -7.80
N THR A 44 -7.40 5.72 -8.96
CA THR A 44 -6.74 5.45 -10.24
C THR A 44 -5.43 6.22 -10.38
N LYS A 45 -5.35 7.46 -9.91
CA LYS A 45 -4.09 8.23 -9.89
C LYS A 45 -3.05 7.54 -9.01
N ILE A 46 -3.43 7.15 -7.79
CA ILE A 46 -2.57 6.44 -6.86
C ILE A 46 -2.09 5.12 -7.47
N GLU A 47 -2.97 4.37 -8.13
CA GLU A 47 -2.59 3.12 -8.81
C GLU A 47 -1.58 3.35 -9.95
N VAL A 48 -1.71 4.44 -10.71
CA VAL A 48 -0.75 4.80 -11.77
C VAL A 48 0.61 5.13 -11.19
N GLU A 49 0.67 5.89 -10.11
CA GLU A 49 1.92 6.21 -9.41
C GLU A 49 2.60 4.96 -8.83
N GLN A 50 1.82 4.09 -8.19
CA GLN A 50 2.35 2.83 -7.65
C GLN A 50 2.81 1.89 -8.77
N TRP A 51 2.09 1.87 -9.90
CA TRP A 51 2.50 1.10 -11.08
C TRP A 51 3.82 1.61 -11.65
N ASP A 52 3.98 2.93 -11.80
CA ASP A 52 5.22 3.50 -12.30
C ASP A 52 6.40 3.18 -11.39
N ALA A 53 6.24 3.34 -10.07
CA ALA A 53 7.26 2.98 -9.10
C ALA A 53 7.69 1.49 -9.21
N LEU A 54 6.72 0.58 -9.32
CA LEU A 54 6.99 -0.84 -9.53
C LEU A 54 7.70 -1.10 -10.87
N TYR A 55 7.23 -0.45 -11.94
CA TYR A 55 7.77 -0.61 -13.29
C TYR A 55 9.24 -0.16 -13.36
N GLN A 56 9.57 1.01 -12.82
CA GLN A 56 10.93 1.54 -12.75
C GLN A 56 11.84 0.62 -11.91
N TYR A 57 11.32 0.09 -10.80
CA TYR A 57 12.10 -0.81 -9.95
C TYR A 57 12.48 -2.11 -10.67
N ILE A 58 11.52 -2.75 -11.37
CA ILE A 58 11.77 -3.99 -12.10
C ILE A 58 12.77 -3.78 -13.23
N ILE A 59 12.65 -2.66 -13.96
CA ILE A 59 13.61 -2.25 -15.01
C ILE A 59 15.02 -2.17 -14.45
N LYS A 60 15.18 -1.47 -13.31
CA LYS A 60 16.47 -1.31 -12.64
C LYS A 60 17.03 -2.63 -12.12
N LEU A 61 16.19 -3.48 -11.54
CA LEU A 61 16.60 -4.76 -10.95
C LEU A 61 17.13 -5.74 -12.00
N HIS A 62 16.47 -5.81 -13.16
CA HIS A 62 16.84 -6.71 -14.24
C HIS A 62 17.78 -6.08 -15.28
N ASP A 63 18.09 -4.79 -15.14
CA ASP A 63 18.93 -4.01 -16.06
C ASP A 63 18.46 -4.11 -17.52
N ILE A 64 17.18 -3.79 -17.74
CA ILE A 64 16.50 -3.82 -19.03
C ILE A 64 15.98 -2.42 -19.38
N ILE A 65 15.70 -2.14 -20.66
CA ILE A 65 15.16 -0.83 -21.08
C ILE A 65 13.63 -0.82 -20.99
N ILE A 66 12.98 -1.92 -21.37
CA ILE A 66 11.52 -2.04 -21.47
C ILE A 66 11.08 -3.38 -20.92
N LEU A 67 10.05 -3.37 -20.06
CA LEU A 67 9.44 -4.59 -19.56
C LEU A 67 8.63 -5.27 -20.68
N PRO A 68 8.82 -6.57 -20.97
CA PRO A 68 8.06 -7.25 -22.00
C PRO A 68 6.56 -7.24 -21.71
N LYS A 69 5.74 -7.13 -22.77
CA LYS A 69 4.27 -7.06 -22.68
C LYS A 69 3.66 -8.22 -21.88
N GLY A 70 4.23 -9.42 -21.98
CA GLY A 70 3.77 -10.58 -21.22
C GLY A 70 3.94 -10.40 -19.70
N ASN A 71 5.07 -9.85 -19.26
CA ASN A 71 5.33 -9.58 -17.84
C ASN A 71 4.44 -8.45 -17.31
N ILE A 72 4.21 -7.41 -18.12
CA ILE A 72 3.26 -6.33 -17.79
C ILE A 72 1.87 -6.91 -17.55
N ASN A 73 1.38 -7.75 -18.48
CA ASN A 73 0.06 -8.37 -18.35
C ASN A 73 -0.02 -9.24 -17.10
N ARG A 74 1.03 -10.02 -16.82
CA ARG A 74 1.09 -10.87 -15.61
C ARG A 74 0.96 -10.06 -14.31
N LEU A 75 1.62 -8.91 -14.20
CA LEU A 75 1.51 -8.03 -13.03
C LEU A 75 0.12 -7.36 -12.93
N LYS A 76 -0.43 -6.89 -14.05
CA LYS A 76 -1.78 -6.30 -14.10
C LYS A 76 -2.87 -7.33 -13.79
N ASP A 77 -2.67 -8.58 -14.19
CA ASP A 77 -3.55 -9.69 -13.90
C ASP A 77 -3.47 -10.09 -12.43
N LEU A 78 -2.28 -10.04 -11.83
CA LEU A 78 -2.10 -10.21 -10.39
C LEU A 78 -2.87 -9.14 -9.61
N ARG A 79 -2.80 -7.87 -10.02
CA ARG A 79 -3.56 -6.76 -9.39
C ARG A 79 -5.07 -6.93 -9.54
N ALA A 80 -5.52 -7.34 -10.72
CA ALA A 80 -6.95 -7.59 -10.94
C ALA A 80 -7.47 -8.70 -10.00
N GLY A 81 -6.70 -9.77 -9.86
CA GLY A 81 -7.12 -10.95 -9.11
C GLY A 81 -8.16 -11.76 -9.89
N TYR A 82 -8.41 -12.98 -9.40
CA TYR A 82 -9.36 -13.91 -9.99
C TYR A 82 -10.25 -14.50 -8.91
N LEU A 83 -11.54 -14.58 -9.20
CA LEU A 83 -12.49 -15.32 -8.37
C LEU A 83 -13.00 -16.51 -9.17
N VAL A 84 -13.03 -17.69 -8.54
CA VAL A 84 -13.58 -18.89 -9.16
C VAL A 84 -15.09 -18.88 -8.95
N LYS A 85 -15.86 -18.61 -10.01
CA LYS A 85 -17.32 -18.76 -10.02
C LYS A 85 -17.67 -19.96 -10.90
N GLU A 86 -18.41 -20.91 -10.36
CA GLU A 86 -18.91 -22.08 -11.13
C GLU A 86 -17.79 -22.83 -11.88
N GLY A 87 -16.63 -23.00 -11.23
CA GLY A 87 -15.47 -23.66 -11.82
C GLY A 87 -14.69 -22.84 -12.86
N LYS A 88 -15.14 -21.61 -13.20
CA LYS A 88 -14.46 -20.71 -14.13
C LYS A 88 -13.75 -19.56 -13.39
N LYS A 89 -12.52 -19.25 -13.80
CA LYS A 89 -11.78 -18.08 -13.29
C LYS A 89 -12.34 -16.81 -13.92
N VAL A 90 -13.02 -15.99 -13.13
CA VAL A 90 -13.54 -14.68 -13.53
C VAL A 90 -12.59 -13.61 -13.00
N ARG A 91 -12.09 -12.75 -13.89
CA ARG A 91 -11.26 -11.60 -13.51
C ARG A 91 -12.07 -10.65 -12.65
N GLN A 92 -11.53 -10.26 -11.50
CA GLN A 92 -12.15 -9.23 -10.66
C GLN A 92 -11.48 -7.88 -10.87
N TRP A 93 -12.21 -6.82 -10.57
CA TRP A 93 -11.66 -5.47 -10.56
C TRP A 93 -11.00 -5.23 -9.20
N ARG A 94 -9.68 -4.96 -9.19
CA ARG A 94 -8.91 -4.55 -8.01
C ARG A 94 -8.99 -5.49 -6.79
N SER A 95 -9.17 -6.79 -7.00
CA SER A 95 -9.23 -7.75 -5.89
C SER A 95 -7.86 -8.26 -5.45
N GLY A 96 -6.84 -8.11 -6.29
CA GLY A 96 -5.49 -8.57 -6.02
C GLY A 96 -4.68 -7.57 -5.18
N PRO A 97 -3.41 -7.89 -4.89
CA PRO A 97 -2.55 -6.98 -4.13
C PRO A 97 -2.30 -5.67 -4.87
N ASP A 98 -2.17 -4.58 -4.13
CA ASP A 98 -1.80 -3.28 -4.69
C ASP A 98 -0.37 -3.30 -5.24
N TYR A 99 -0.08 -2.48 -6.24
CA TYR A 99 1.27 -2.41 -6.82
C TYR A 99 2.32 -1.99 -5.79
N SER A 100 1.94 -1.16 -4.81
CA SER A 100 2.83 -0.84 -3.68
C SER A 100 3.22 -2.06 -2.85
N LEU A 101 2.30 -3.01 -2.65
CA LEU A 101 2.60 -4.24 -1.92
C LEU A 101 3.48 -5.19 -2.75
N MET A 102 3.25 -5.24 -4.06
CA MET A 102 4.14 -5.97 -4.97
C MET A 102 5.56 -5.40 -4.95
N LEU A 103 5.70 -4.07 -4.88
CA LEU A 103 7.01 -3.41 -4.74
C LEU A 103 7.69 -3.80 -3.44
N ASP A 104 6.97 -3.78 -2.31
CA ASP A 104 7.50 -4.22 -1.01
C ASP A 104 7.98 -5.68 -1.10
N ALA A 105 7.20 -6.56 -1.73
CA ALA A 105 7.59 -7.96 -1.92
C ALA A 105 8.83 -8.11 -2.81
N TYR A 106 8.97 -7.27 -3.83
CA TYR A 106 10.16 -7.21 -4.68
C TYR A 106 11.41 -6.76 -3.93
N LEU A 107 11.28 -5.79 -3.03
CA LEU A 107 12.37 -5.33 -2.16
C LEU A 107 12.82 -6.45 -1.20
N LEU A 108 11.87 -7.21 -0.64
CA LEU A 108 12.19 -8.37 0.20
C LEU A 108 12.86 -9.51 -0.58
N ALA A 109 12.48 -9.67 -1.85
CA ALA A 109 13.00 -10.72 -2.72
C ALA A 109 14.31 -10.33 -3.44
N GLU A 110 14.78 -9.08 -3.32
CA GLU A 110 15.83 -8.51 -4.16
C GLU A 110 17.09 -9.38 -4.22
N ASP A 111 17.63 -9.75 -3.06
CA ASP A 111 18.85 -10.57 -2.97
C ASP A 111 18.65 -11.97 -3.56
N SER A 112 17.47 -12.55 -3.35
CA SER A 112 17.12 -13.86 -3.90
C SER A 112 17.02 -13.81 -5.42
N ILE A 113 16.45 -12.73 -5.96
CA ILE A 113 16.32 -12.51 -7.40
C ILE A 113 17.70 -12.29 -8.02
N LYS A 114 18.53 -11.41 -7.46
CA LYS A 114 19.90 -11.16 -7.95
C LYS A 114 20.73 -12.44 -7.94
N TRP A 115 20.69 -13.20 -6.85
CA TRP A 115 21.41 -14.47 -6.76
C TRP A 115 20.92 -15.47 -7.83
N CYS A 116 19.61 -15.56 -8.08
CA CYS A 116 19.07 -16.46 -9.11
C CYS A 116 19.45 -16.02 -10.53
N ILE A 117 19.48 -14.73 -10.81
CA ILE A 117 19.93 -14.21 -12.12
C ILE A 117 21.35 -14.66 -12.40
N VAL A 118 22.26 -14.52 -11.44
CA VAL A 118 23.68 -14.88 -11.60
C VAL A 118 23.89 -16.39 -11.66
N ASN A 119 23.24 -17.15 -10.77
CA ASN A 119 23.60 -18.56 -10.55
C ASN A 119 22.69 -19.58 -11.25
N LYS A 120 21.45 -19.22 -11.60
CA LYS A 120 20.47 -20.16 -12.20
C LYS A 120 20.11 -19.82 -13.64
N LEU A 121 20.42 -18.62 -14.08
CA LEU A 121 19.99 -18.07 -15.37
C LEU A 121 21.18 -17.57 -16.18
N ASP A 122 22.41 -17.91 -15.78
CA ASP A 122 23.66 -17.55 -16.45
C ASP A 122 23.81 -16.04 -16.71
N GLY A 123 23.24 -15.20 -15.84
CA GLY A 123 23.23 -13.75 -16.02
C GLY A 123 22.29 -13.24 -17.11
N SER A 124 21.44 -14.10 -17.69
CA SER A 124 20.44 -13.70 -18.69
C SER A 124 19.48 -12.64 -18.12
N LYS A 125 19.22 -11.62 -18.93
CA LYS A 125 18.27 -10.53 -18.65
C LYS A 125 16.96 -10.69 -19.44
N ASP A 126 16.69 -11.90 -19.90
CA ASP A 126 15.55 -12.18 -20.77
C ASP A 126 14.23 -12.30 -20.00
N THR A 127 13.14 -12.40 -20.76
CA THR A 127 11.78 -12.64 -20.28
C THR A 127 11.70 -13.79 -19.26
N LYS A 128 12.55 -14.82 -19.38
CA LYS A 128 12.63 -15.94 -18.44
C LYS A 128 13.10 -15.49 -17.06
N ALA A 129 14.14 -14.67 -16.99
CA ALA A 129 14.68 -14.15 -15.75
C ALA A 129 13.68 -13.25 -15.02
N ILE A 130 12.98 -12.40 -15.77
CA ILE A 130 11.91 -11.54 -15.24
C ILE A 130 10.75 -12.39 -14.73
N ASN A 131 10.34 -13.42 -15.49
CA ASN A 131 9.28 -14.34 -15.05
C ASN A 131 9.63 -15.08 -13.77
N TYR A 132 10.90 -15.46 -13.61
CA TYR A 132 11.40 -16.09 -12.41
C TYR A 132 11.40 -15.12 -11.23
N GLY A 133 11.85 -13.87 -11.45
CA GLY A 133 11.79 -12.80 -10.46
C GLY A 133 10.36 -12.50 -9.98
N ILE A 134 9.39 -12.44 -10.91
CA ILE A 134 7.96 -12.29 -10.57
C ILE A 134 7.49 -13.46 -9.69
N SER A 135 7.91 -14.71 -10.00
CA SER A 135 7.52 -15.87 -9.18
C SER A 135 8.07 -15.77 -7.75
N ILE A 136 9.34 -15.40 -7.56
CA ILE A 136 9.91 -15.20 -6.22
C ILE A 136 9.16 -14.08 -5.48
N MET A 137 8.84 -12.98 -6.16
CA MET A 137 8.07 -11.89 -5.55
C MET A 137 6.69 -12.36 -5.09
N ILE A 138 5.99 -13.17 -5.88
CA ILE A 138 4.68 -13.72 -5.51
C ILE A 138 4.81 -14.56 -4.23
N ASP A 139 5.86 -15.37 -4.09
CA ASP A 139 6.11 -16.16 -2.88
C ASP A 139 6.34 -15.28 -1.63
N LYS A 140 6.92 -14.09 -1.82
CA LYS A 140 7.19 -13.10 -0.75
C LYS A 140 6.04 -12.15 -0.46
N LEU A 141 4.94 -12.25 -1.18
CA LEU A 141 3.85 -11.29 -1.12
C LEU A 141 3.09 -11.32 0.22
N ASN A 142 2.87 -12.52 0.76
CA ASN A 142 2.27 -12.68 2.09
C ASN A 142 3.18 -12.13 3.19
N GLU A 143 4.49 -12.42 3.11
CA GLU A 143 5.48 -11.92 4.06
C GLU A 143 5.55 -10.38 4.04
N ALA A 144 5.49 -9.77 2.86
CA ALA A 144 5.43 -8.31 2.71
C ALA A 144 4.18 -7.73 3.36
N ASN A 145 3.02 -8.38 3.18
CA ASN A 145 1.77 -7.94 3.77
C ASN A 145 1.81 -8.01 5.31
N ASP A 146 2.31 -9.10 5.86
CA ASP A 146 2.45 -9.27 7.31
C ASP A 146 3.38 -8.21 7.91
N ARG A 147 4.50 -7.91 7.25
CA ARG A 147 5.41 -6.83 7.67
C ARG A 147 4.72 -5.47 7.63
N ARG A 148 3.92 -5.19 6.60
CA ARG A 148 3.16 -3.94 6.45
C ARG A 148 2.10 -3.80 7.55
N ILE A 149 1.38 -4.88 7.89
CA ILE A 149 0.40 -4.89 8.98
C ILE A 149 1.09 -4.64 10.32
N ARG A 150 2.15 -5.39 10.64
CA ARG A 150 2.91 -5.23 11.89
C ARG A 150 3.50 -3.83 12.05
N LYS A 151 3.97 -3.22 10.94
CA LYS A 151 4.46 -1.84 10.95
C LYS A 151 3.37 -0.85 11.34
N LYS A 152 2.19 -0.96 10.72
CA LYS A 152 1.04 -0.11 11.06
C LYS A 152 0.60 -0.30 12.52
N GLU A 153 0.59 -1.54 13.02
CA GLU A 153 0.25 -1.81 14.42
C GLU A 153 1.24 -1.16 15.39
N ARG A 154 2.54 -1.23 15.10
CA ARG A 154 3.58 -0.56 15.91
C ARG A 154 3.43 0.95 15.89
N GLU A 155 3.17 1.55 14.73
CA GLU A 155 2.94 3.00 14.61
C GLU A 155 1.74 3.43 15.46
N ILE A 156 0.62 2.69 15.39
CA ILE A 156 -0.56 2.95 16.22
C ILE A 156 -0.25 2.81 17.71
N GLN A 157 0.53 1.80 18.11
CA GLN A 157 0.94 1.64 19.50
C GLN A 157 1.80 2.83 19.96
N THR A 158 2.82 3.22 19.19
CA THR A 158 3.68 4.36 19.54
C THR A 158 2.90 5.66 19.67
N LEU A 159 1.96 5.93 18.75
CA LEU A 159 1.08 7.10 18.84
C LEU A 159 0.26 7.08 20.13
N LYS A 160 -0.35 5.94 20.49
CA LYS A 160 -1.12 5.81 21.74
C LYS A 160 -0.27 6.04 22.98
N SER A 161 0.97 5.53 23.02
CA SER A 161 1.91 5.74 24.12
C SER A 161 2.27 7.23 24.26
N THR A 162 2.61 7.89 23.16
CA THR A 162 2.97 9.32 23.16
C THR A 162 1.81 10.21 23.60
N THR A 163 0.57 9.91 23.19
CA THR A 163 -0.60 10.67 23.65
C THR A 163 -0.90 10.45 25.13
N GLN A 164 -0.66 9.23 25.66
CA GLN A 164 -0.81 8.96 27.09
C GLN A 164 0.24 9.71 27.93
N ASP A 165 1.49 9.74 27.49
CA ASP A 165 2.56 10.49 28.18
C ASP A 165 2.28 12.00 28.22
N GLN A 166 1.73 12.59 27.14
CA GLN A 166 1.35 14.01 27.11
C GLN A 166 0.19 14.36 28.06
N THR A 167 -0.74 13.44 28.31
CA THR A 167 -1.83 13.64 29.27
C THR A 167 -1.39 13.54 30.74
N ILE A 168 -0.28 12.85 31.02
CA ILE A 168 0.28 12.73 32.37
C ILE A 168 1.14 13.96 32.69
N SER A 169 1.90 14.48 31.72
CA SER A 169 2.72 15.70 31.91
C SER A 169 1.91 17.00 32.05
N THR A 170 0.66 17.06 31.60
CA THR A 170 -0.21 18.26 31.76
C THR A 170 -1.02 18.27 33.06
N ARG A 171 -1.00 17.19 33.85
CA ARG A 171 -1.63 17.13 35.18
C ARG A 171 -0.65 17.24 36.35
N GLY A 172 0.64 17.42 36.05
CA GLY A 172 1.73 17.37 37.04
C GLY A 172 2.36 18.71 37.42
N ASP A 173 1.75 19.86 37.12
CA ASP A 173 2.41 21.16 37.37
C ASP A 173 1.51 22.18 38.10
N ASN A 174 0.98 21.75 39.25
CA ASN A 174 0.44 22.65 40.27
C ASN A 174 0.60 22.03 41.66
N SER A 175 1.81 22.09 42.23
CA SER A 175 2.05 22.43 43.65
C SER A 175 3.53 22.22 44.00
N LEU A 176 4.35 23.21 43.65
CA LEU A 176 5.57 23.49 44.41
C LEU A 176 5.16 23.98 45.80
N LYS A 177 5.19 23.08 46.79
CA LYS A 177 5.53 23.30 48.20
C LYS A 177 5.14 22.06 49.02
N ASN A 178 6.12 21.23 49.39
CA ASN A 178 6.40 21.12 50.81
C ASN A 178 7.78 20.50 51.09
N LYS A 179 8.49 21.16 52.00
CA LYS A 179 9.72 20.68 52.63
C LYS A 179 9.41 19.41 53.40
N ASN A 180 10.22 18.37 53.26
CA ASN A 180 10.69 17.64 54.42
C ASN A 180 12.02 16.95 54.14
N LYS A 181 13.03 17.38 54.93
CA LYS A 181 14.28 16.67 55.16
C LYS A 181 13.95 15.31 55.75
N ASN A 182 14.55 14.24 55.24
CA ASN A 182 15.18 13.26 56.13
C ASN A 182 16.35 12.55 55.43
N LYS A 183 17.39 12.39 56.25
CA LYS A 183 18.74 11.92 55.97
C LYS A 183 18.80 10.39 56.17
N ASN A 184 19.78 9.74 55.53
CA ASN A 184 20.37 8.39 55.76
C ASN A 184 20.08 7.39 54.63
N ARG A 185 21.00 6.54 54.17
CA ARG A 185 22.46 6.34 54.32
C ARG A 185 22.85 5.41 53.15
N ASP A 186 24.06 5.57 52.63
CA ASP A 186 24.69 4.66 51.66
C ASP A 186 24.79 3.23 52.21
N GLU A 187 24.59 2.23 51.35
CA GLU A 187 25.24 0.91 51.38
C GLU A 187 24.71 0.04 50.23
N LEU A 188 25.40 0.01 49.09
CA LEU A 188 25.49 -1.20 48.24
C LEU A 188 26.85 -1.18 47.52
N ASP A 189 27.82 -1.77 48.21
CA ASP A 189 29.18 -2.07 47.78
C ASP A 189 29.19 -3.21 46.72
N ILE A 190 30.05 -3.14 45.71
CA ILE A 190 30.13 -4.08 44.56
C ILE A 190 31.48 -4.83 44.56
N SER A 191 32.05 -5.12 45.72
CA SER A 191 33.32 -5.84 45.83
C SER A 191 33.13 -7.34 46.14
N ALA A 192 32.34 -8.06 45.34
CA ALA A 192 32.17 -9.51 45.49
C ALA A 192 32.07 -10.32 44.18
N PHE A 193 32.44 -9.74 43.02
CA PHE A 193 32.54 -10.49 41.76
C PHE A 193 33.87 -10.20 41.06
N LEU A 194 34.92 -10.92 41.47
CA LEU A 194 36.07 -11.27 40.66
C LEU A 194 36.35 -12.76 40.84
#